data_AF-V7FCJ7-F1
#
_entry.id   AF-V7FCJ7-F1
#
_cell.length_a   1.000
_cell.length_b   1.000
_cell.length_c   1.000
_cell.angle_alpha   90.00
_cell.angle_beta   90.00
_cell.angle_gamma   90.00
#
_symmetry.space_group_name_H-M   'P 1'
#
loop_
_entity.id
_entity.type
_entity.pdbx_description
1 polymer ?
#
loop_
_entity_poly.entity_id
_entity_poly.type
_entity_poly.pdbx_seq_one_letter_code
_entity_poly.pdbx_strand_id
1 'polypeptide(L)'
;MFSKNRDRLLEGDIAAKFLSAVLTQPKVKRLLSTDHFSVDGTLIEAWASMKSVKPKDGSGEPPAEGGGRNAEADFHGHKRSNDTHASTTDPDARLYRKGKGKEAKLCFMGHGLMENRHGLPVDACLTLADGHAERVAALHMIEPRAERPQAITLGADKAYDAEDFVNELRSMRVTPHVAQNKAHGGDRLMAKVRATAGRWPPPRVVLIPTRRGAF
;
A
#
# COMPACT_ATOMS: atom_id res chain seq x y z
N MET A 1 24.20 7.32 19.19
CA MET A 1 24.14 5.91 19.66
C MET A 1 22.69 5.40 19.64
N PHE A 2 22.03 5.41 18.46
CA PHE A 2 20.67 4.85 18.25
C PHE A 2 20.58 4.00 16.96
N SER A 3 21.72 3.67 16.37
CA SER A 3 21.79 3.13 15.00
C SER A 3 22.11 1.64 14.93
N LYS A 4 22.43 1.00 16.07
CA LYS A 4 22.84 -0.43 16.08
C LYS A 4 21.67 -1.42 16.13
N ASN A 5 20.45 -0.97 16.43
CA ASN A 5 19.27 -1.84 16.52
C ASN A 5 18.22 -1.57 15.43
N ARG A 6 18.47 -0.62 14.52
CA ARG A 6 17.50 -0.21 13.48
C ARG A 6 17.44 -1.24 12.35
N ASP A 7 18.60 -1.67 11.85
CA ASP A 7 18.67 -2.64 10.75
C ASP A 7 18.12 -4.02 11.15
N ARG A 8 18.10 -4.31 12.47
CA ARG A 8 17.44 -5.48 13.06
C ARG A 8 15.93 -5.30 13.28
N LEU A 9 15.37 -4.09 13.19
CA LEU A 9 13.93 -3.84 13.32
C LEU A 9 13.25 -3.78 11.93
N LEU A 10 14.05 -3.65 10.86
CA LEU A 10 13.64 -3.23 9.51
C LEU A 10 13.46 -4.38 8.51
N GLU A 11 13.71 -5.62 8.89
CA GLU A 11 13.02 -6.74 8.26
C GLU A 11 11.57 -6.68 8.76
N GLY A 12 10.64 -6.19 7.92
CA GLY A 12 9.23 -5.92 8.26
C GLY A 12 8.50 -7.05 8.99
N ASP A 13 9.05 -8.26 8.93
CA ASP A 13 8.77 -9.41 9.78
C ASP A 13 8.67 -9.10 11.28
N ILE A 14 9.56 -8.28 11.85
CA ILE A 14 9.59 -8.10 13.32
C ILE A 14 8.42 -7.25 13.81
N ALA A 15 8.04 -6.21 13.08
CA ALA A 15 6.86 -5.43 13.42
C ALA A 15 5.58 -6.27 13.31
N ALA A 16 5.46 -7.08 12.25
CA ALA A 16 4.34 -8.00 12.08
C ALA A 16 4.29 -9.08 13.18
N LYS A 17 5.43 -9.71 13.49
CA LYS A 17 5.56 -10.71 14.57
C LYS A 17 5.28 -10.08 15.94
N PHE A 18 5.74 -8.85 16.17
CA PHE A 18 5.49 -8.12 17.40
C PHE A 18 4.01 -7.79 17.56
N LEU A 19 3.36 -7.24 16.53
CA LEU A 19 1.92 -6.98 16.55
C LEU A 19 1.15 -8.28 16.80
N SER A 20 1.45 -9.35 16.06
CA SER A 20 0.85 -10.67 16.29
C SER A 20 1.06 -11.14 17.73
N ALA A 21 2.27 -11.01 18.29
CA ALA A 21 2.55 -11.39 19.66
C ALA A 21 1.72 -10.57 20.67
N VAL A 22 1.61 -9.25 20.49
CA VAL A 22 0.77 -8.38 21.32
C VAL A 22 -0.70 -8.80 21.25
N LEU A 23 -1.22 -9.07 20.05
CA LEU A 23 -2.61 -9.50 19.86
C LEU A 23 -2.93 -10.86 20.49
N THR A 24 -1.93 -11.75 20.61
CA THR A 24 -2.11 -13.06 21.27
C THR A 24 -2.07 -12.99 22.80
N GLN A 25 -1.64 -11.88 23.41
CA GLN A 25 -1.61 -11.77 24.87
C GLN A 25 -3.04 -11.89 25.44
N PRO A 26 -3.29 -12.71 26.48
CA PRO A 26 -4.64 -12.96 26.99
C PRO A 26 -5.42 -11.69 27.33
N LYS A 27 -4.74 -10.67 27.85
CA LYS A 27 -5.34 -9.38 28.20
C LYS A 27 -5.82 -8.60 26.96
N VAL A 28 -5.08 -8.66 25.86
CA VAL A 28 -5.40 -7.96 24.59
C VAL A 28 -6.37 -8.78 23.76
N LYS A 29 -6.19 -10.11 23.69
CA LYS A 29 -7.08 -11.02 22.97
C LYS A 29 -8.53 -10.90 23.42
N ARG A 30 -8.77 -10.68 24.71
CA ARG A 30 -10.13 -10.44 25.26
C ARG A 30 -10.76 -9.13 24.77
N LEU A 31 -9.95 -8.17 24.33
CA LEU A 31 -10.40 -6.89 23.77
C LEU A 31 -10.53 -6.93 22.24
N LEU A 32 -10.14 -8.00 21.56
CA LEU A 32 -10.37 -8.10 20.12
C LEU A 32 -11.82 -8.48 19.89
N SER A 33 -12.68 -7.49 19.62
CA SER A 33 -14.02 -7.81 19.12
C SER A 33 -13.91 -8.43 17.74
N THR A 34 -14.88 -9.29 17.49
CA THR A 34 -14.92 -10.19 16.35
C THR A 34 -15.87 -9.70 15.27
N ASP A 35 -16.46 -8.52 15.40
CA ASP A 35 -17.68 -8.18 14.65
C ASP A 35 -17.46 -7.04 13.66
N HIS A 36 -16.70 -6.00 14.04
CA HIS A 36 -16.61 -4.76 13.28
C HIS A 36 -15.17 -4.34 13.05
N PHE A 37 -14.77 -4.31 11.78
CA PHE A 37 -13.45 -3.86 11.35
C PHE A 37 -13.55 -2.64 10.45
N SER A 38 -12.45 -1.89 10.35
CA SER A 38 -12.27 -0.85 9.35
C SER A 38 -10.91 -0.98 8.68
N VAL A 39 -10.84 -0.69 7.39
CA VAL A 39 -9.58 -0.65 6.63
C VAL A 39 -9.39 0.75 6.05
N ASP A 40 -8.16 1.23 6.12
CA ASP A 40 -7.75 2.48 5.49
C ASP A 40 -6.38 2.36 4.83
N GLY A 41 -6.23 3.10 3.73
CA GLY A 41 -5.01 3.20 2.94
C GLY A 41 -4.32 4.53 3.17
N THR A 42 -3.01 4.52 3.34
CA THR A 42 -2.19 5.73 3.49
C THR A 42 -0.97 5.68 2.59
N LEU A 43 -0.53 6.83 2.10
CA LEU A 43 0.68 6.92 1.30
C LEU A 43 1.89 7.07 2.22
N ILE A 44 2.85 6.18 2.06
CA ILE A 44 4.13 6.22 2.76
C ILE A 44 5.18 6.73 1.78
N GLU A 45 5.64 7.96 1.99
CA GLU A 45 6.67 8.55 1.13
C GLU A 45 7.96 7.71 1.20
N ALA A 46 8.47 7.36 0.03
CA ALA A 46 9.71 6.62 -0.08
C ALA A 46 10.89 7.54 0.25
N TRP A 47 11.97 6.95 0.75
CA TRP A 47 13.20 7.68 0.99
C TRP A 47 14.01 7.85 -0.31
N ALA A 48 13.36 8.38 -1.35
CA ALA A 48 13.90 8.52 -2.69
C ALA A 48 13.57 9.91 -3.26
N SER A 49 14.51 10.48 -4.02
CA SER A 49 14.36 11.79 -4.65
C SER A 49 13.75 11.65 -6.04
N MET A 50 12.95 12.63 -6.47
CA MET A 50 12.49 12.72 -7.87
C MET A 50 13.66 12.75 -8.88
N LYS A 51 14.86 13.18 -8.47
CA LYS A 51 16.08 13.14 -9.28
C LYS A 51 16.58 11.71 -9.53
N SER A 52 16.25 10.74 -8.67
CA SER A 52 16.66 9.35 -8.86
C SER A 52 15.79 8.61 -9.88
N VAL A 53 14.66 9.19 -10.29
CA VAL A 53 13.76 8.62 -11.30
C VAL A 53 14.39 8.73 -12.68
N LYS A 54 14.81 7.59 -13.24
CA LYS A 54 15.46 7.51 -14.56
C LYS A 54 14.71 6.57 -15.51
N PRO A 55 14.86 6.75 -16.84
CA PRO A 55 14.34 5.81 -17.83
C PRO A 55 14.89 4.40 -17.61
N LYS A 56 14.05 3.38 -17.74
CA LYS A 56 14.45 1.98 -17.58
C LYS A 56 15.27 1.44 -18.75
N ASP A 57 15.10 2.02 -19.95
CA ASP A 57 15.79 1.64 -21.18
C ASP A 57 17.21 2.19 -21.28
N GLY A 58 17.67 2.95 -20.28
CA GLY A 58 19.01 3.53 -20.26
C GLY A 58 19.17 4.73 -21.20
N SER A 59 18.10 5.23 -21.82
CA SER A 59 18.11 6.40 -22.72
C SER A 59 18.33 7.74 -22.02
N GLY A 60 18.52 7.74 -20.69
CA GLY A 60 18.75 8.96 -19.93
C GLY A 60 20.04 9.63 -20.35
N GLU A 61 19.98 10.94 -20.62
CA GLU A 61 21.18 11.72 -20.95
C GLU A 61 22.27 11.50 -19.88
N PRO A 62 23.52 11.25 -20.31
CA PRO A 62 24.63 11.18 -19.37
C PRO A 62 24.73 12.52 -18.62
N PRO A 63 25.11 12.52 -17.33
CA PRO A 63 25.36 13.77 -16.62
C PRO A 63 26.34 14.60 -17.44
N ALA A 64 26.01 15.88 -17.69
CA ALA A 64 26.93 16.78 -18.36
C ALA A 64 28.32 16.70 -17.69
N GLU A 65 29.37 16.49 -18.48
CA GLU A 65 30.73 16.40 -17.96
C GLU A 65 31.03 17.62 -17.10
N GLY A 66 31.26 17.40 -15.80
CA GLY A 66 31.54 18.46 -14.81
C GLY A 66 30.41 18.76 -13.83
N GLY A 67 29.19 18.24 -14.02
CA GLY A 67 28.10 18.36 -13.06
C GLY A 67 28.16 17.27 -12.00
N GLY A 68 28.39 17.63 -10.73
CA GLY A 68 28.33 16.67 -9.62
C GLY A 68 26.98 15.94 -9.51
N ARG A 69 26.83 15.03 -8.51
CA ARG A 69 25.59 14.27 -8.23
C ARG A 69 24.28 15.11 -8.14
N ASN A 70 24.40 16.44 -8.08
CA ASN A 70 23.34 17.42 -7.98
C ASN A 70 23.18 18.31 -9.24
N ALA A 71 23.56 17.85 -10.44
CA ALA A 71 23.24 18.58 -11.67
C ALA A 71 21.74 18.95 -11.74
N GLU A 72 21.45 20.16 -12.20
CA GLU A 72 20.07 20.61 -12.44
C GLU A 72 19.52 19.78 -13.60
N ALA A 73 18.51 18.97 -13.32
CA ALA A 73 17.75 18.29 -14.36
C ALA A 73 16.51 19.15 -14.61
N ASP A 74 16.30 19.57 -15.86
CA ASP A 74 15.04 20.19 -16.24
C ASP A 74 13.96 19.11 -16.32
N PHE A 75 12.87 19.31 -15.60
CA PHE A 75 11.75 18.38 -15.48
C PHE A 75 10.50 18.86 -16.23
N HIS A 76 10.58 20.00 -16.92
CA HIS A 76 9.45 20.55 -17.67
C HIS A 76 9.23 19.80 -18.99
N GLY A 77 8.00 19.35 -19.25
CA GLY A 77 7.59 18.75 -20.53
C GLY A 77 7.75 17.23 -20.68
N HIS A 78 8.58 16.56 -19.86
CA HIS A 78 8.78 15.11 -19.97
C HIS A 78 7.80 14.31 -19.09
N LYS A 79 6.96 13.48 -19.72
CA LYS A 79 5.97 12.64 -19.03
C LYS A 79 6.66 11.40 -18.43
N ARG A 80 7.01 11.48 -17.14
CA ARG A 80 7.50 10.33 -16.37
C ARG A 80 6.32 9.46 -15.93
N SER A 81 6.43 8.16 -16.14
CA SER A 81 5.44 7.15 -15.74
C SER A 81 6.15 5.98 -15.07
N ASN A 82 5.43 5.21 -14.25
CA ASN A 82 5.98 4.00 -13.64
C ASN A 82 6.34 2.91 -14.66
N ASP A 83 5.79 2.97 -15.87
CA ASP A 83 6.08 2.02 -16.94
C ASP A 83 7.47 2.29 -17.52
N THR A 84 7.74 3.56 -17.83
CA THR A 84 8.97 3.98 -18.53
C THR A 84 10.12 4.35 -17.59
N HIS A 85 9.82 4.70 -16.33
CA HIS A 85 10.81 5.19 -15.37
C HIS A 85 10.78 4.42 -14.05
N ALA A 86 11.93 4.35 -13.37
CA ALA A 86 12.05 3.82 -12.02
C ALA A 86 13.08 4.62 -11.22
N SER A 87 12.92 4.66 -9.90
CA SER A 87 13.92 5.26 -9.02
C SER A 87 15.14 4.34 -8.92
N THR A 88 16.33 4.90 -9.14
CA THR A 88 17.60 4.15 -9.01
C THR A 88 18.02 3.90 -7.56
N THR A 89 17.46 4.65 -6.62
CA THR A 89 17.76 4.54 -5.18
C THR A 89 16.81 3.60 -4.45
N ASP A 90 15.61 3.43 -4.99
CA ASP A 90 14.53 2.57 -4.50
C ASP A 90 13.66 2.17 -5.70
N PRO A 91 13.91 1.01 -6.32
CA PRO A 91 13.22 0.58 -7.56
C PRO A 91 11.74 0.26 -7.38
N ASP A 92 11.32 -0.01 -6.14
CA ASP A 92 9.94 -0.36 -5.82
C ASP A 92 9.09 0.87 -5.51
N ALA A 93 9.69 1.99 -5.13
CA ALA A 93 8.98 3.25 -4.97
C ALA A 93 8.27 3.67 -6.28
N ARG A 94 6.96 3.92 -6.20
CA ARG A 94 6.13 4.28 -7.36
C ARG A 94 5.80 5.76 -7.34
N LEU A 95 5.81 6.38 -8.52
CA LEU A 95 5.23 7.69 -8.74
C LEU A 95 3.71 7.60 -8.60
N TYR A 96 3.15 8.24 -7.59
CA TYR A 96 1.72 8.24 -7.34
C TYR A 96 1.19 9.62 -6.98
N ARG A 97 -0.07 9.90 -7.34
CA ARG A 97 -0.78 11.15 -7.02
C ARG A 97 -2.05 10.80 -6.26
N LYS A 98 -2.22 11.36 -5.06
CA LYS A 98 -3.41 11.14 -4.22
C LYS A 98 -4.71 11.69 -4.85
N GLY A 99 -4.60 12.64 -5.78
CA GLY A 99 -5.76 13.20 -6.47
C GLY A 99 -5.38 14.17 -7.58
N LYS A 100 -6.38 14.58 -8.36
CA LYS A 100 -6.21 15.54 -9.46
C LYS A 100 -5.62 16.86 -8.94
N GLY A 101 -4.54 17.33 -9.57
CA GLY A 101 -3.85 18.56 -9.18
C GLY A 101 -2.93 18.44 -7.96
N LYS A 102 -2.72 17.24 -7.41
CA LYS A 102 -1.68 17.01 -6.38
C LYS A 102 -0.37 16.56 -7.02
N GLU A 103 0.73 16.92 -6.36
CA GLU A 103 2.07 16.53 -6.77
C GLU A 103 2.21 14.99 -6.80
N ALA A 104 2.96 14.48 -7.78
CA ALA A 104 3.35 13.08 -7.79
C ALA A 104 4.53 12.89 -6.83
N LYS A 105 4.39 11.95 -5.89
CA LYS A 105 5.48 11.58 -4.99
C LYS A 105 5.89 10.14 -5.23
N LEU A 106 7.16 9.85 -4.95
CA LEU A 106 7.63 8.47 -4.82
C LEU A 106 7.13 7.92 -3.49
N CYS A 107 6.28 6.90 -3.55
CA CYS A 107 5.69 6.34 -2.34
C CYS A 107 5.33 4.87 -2.49
N PHE A 108 5.06 4.29 -1.34
CA PHE A 108 4.39 3.02 -1.12
C PHE A 108 2.99 3.29 -0.59
N MET A 109 2.19 2.24 -0.52
CA MET A 109 0.86 2.31 0.06
C MET A 109 0.81 1.42 1.29
N GLY A 110 0.65 2.03 2.45
CA GLY A 110 0.44 1.35 3.72
C GLY A 110 -1.03 1.13 3.95
N HIS A 111 -1.40 -0.05 4.43
CA HIS A 111 -2.78 -0.42 4.72
C HIS A 111 -2.88 -0.84 6.17
N GLY A 112 -3.88 -0.34 6.89
CA GLY A 112 -4.14 -0.73 8.26
C GLY A 112 -5.53 -1.33 8.40
N LEU A 113 -5.63 -2.48 9.07
CA LEU A 113 -6.89 -3.06 9.51
C LEU A 113 -7.06 -2.79 11.01
N MET A 114 -8.19 -2.20 11.37
CA MET A 114 -8.54 -1.82 12.74
C MET A 114 -9.77 -2.59 13.22
N GLU A 115 -9.76 -2.99 14.49
CA GLU A 115 -10.93 -3.47 15.23
C GLU A 115 -11.63 -2.26 15.87
N ASN A 116 -12.93 -2.10 15.66
CA ASN A 116 -13.62 -0.85 15.93
C ASN A 116 -14.14 -0.70 17.38
N ARG A 117 -14.43 -1.78 18.09
CA ARG A 117 -14.99 -1.74 19.46
C ARG A 117 -13.96 -1.20 20.46
N HIS A 118 -12.71 -1.62 20.34
CA HIS A 118 -11.64 -1.25 21.26
C HIS A 118 -10.51 -0.46 20.60
N GLY A 119 -10.61 -0.18 19.28
CA GLY A 119 -9.67 0.66 18.55
C GLY A 119 -8.29 0.03 18.39
N LEU A 120 -8.24 -1.29 18.23
CA LEU A 120 -6.97 -2.03 18.15
C LEU A 120 -6.51 -2.19 16.70
N PRO A 121 -5.22 -1.97 16.39
CA PRO A 121 -4.66 -2.38 15.13
C PRO A 121 -4.57 -3.90 15.07
N VAL A 122 -5.04 -4.48 13.99
CA VAL A 122 -5.26 -5.92 13.84
C VAL A 122 -4.30 -6.53 12.84
N ASP A 123 -4.03 -5.80 11.78
CA ASP A 123 -3.11 -6.15 10.73
C ASP A 123 -2.63 -4.85 10.05
N ALA A 124 -1.45 -4.90 9.46
CA ALA A 124 -0.93 -3.82 8.64
C ALA A 124 0.02 -4.39 7.59
N CYS A 125 -0.10 -3.91 6.36
CA CYS A 125 0.81 -4.30 5.29
C CYS A 125 1.21 -3.11 4.42
N LEU A 126 2.33 -3.27 3.72
CA LEU A 126 2.85 -2.27 2.79
C LEU A 126 2.90 -2.88 1.39
N THR A 127 2.31 -2.19 0.42
CA THR A 127 2.33 -2.60 -0.98
C THR A 127 2.92 -1.51 -1.86
N LEU A 128 3.19 -1.86 -3.11
CA LEU A 128 3.42 -0.87 -4.15
C LEU A 128 2.21 0.05 -4.27
N ALA A 129 2.45 1.34 -4.53
CA ALA A 129 1.36 2.27 -4.81
C ALA A 129 0.87 2.04 -6.25
N ASP A 130 -0.29 1.39 -6.36
CA ASP A 130 -1.03 1.20 -7.60
C ASP A 130 -2.54 1.43 -7.36
N GLY A 131 -3.35 1.46 -8.42
CA GLY A 131 -4.78 1.79 -8.31
C GLY A 131 -5.68 0.70 -7.70
N HIS A 132 -5.13 -0.48 -7.39
CA HIS A 132 -5.87 -1.63 -6.87
C HIS A 132 -5.35 -2.14 -5.51
N ALA A 133 -4.15 -1.70 -5.11
CA ALA A 133 -3.43 -2.11 -3.92
C ALA A 133 -4.27 -2.08 -2.64
N GLU A 134 -5.05 -1.01 -2.44
CA GLU A 134 -5.95 -0.84 -1.29
C GLU A 134 -6.94 -2.01 -1.16
N ARG A 135 -7.64 -2.33 -2.25
CA ARG A 135 -8.67 -3.38 -2.26
C ARG A 135 -8.06 -4.77 -2.08
N VAL A 136 -6.93 -5.05 -2.74
CA VAL A 136 -6.23 -6.34 -2.61
C VAL A 136 -5.70 -6.53 -1.19
N ALA A 137 -5.09 -5.50 -0.61
CA ALA A 137 -4.60 -5.53 0.76
C ALA A 137 -5.75 -5.72 1.77
N ALA A 138 -6.87 -5.02 1.59
CA ALA A 138 -8.03 -5.17 2.44
C ALA A 138 -8.59 -6.60 2.44
N LEU A 139 -8.74 -7.22 1.26
CA LEU A 139 -9.18 -8.61 1.13
C LEU A 139 -8.22 -9.57 1.84
N HIS A 140 -6.91 -9.40 1.60
CA HIS A 140 -5.88 -10.22 2.22
C HIS A 140 -5.87 -10.12 3.75
N MET A 141 -6.03 -8.92 4.31
CA MET A 141 -6.02 -8.72 5.77
C MET A 141 -7.31 -9.22 6.44
N ILE A 142 -8.47 -9.13 5.76
CA ILE A 142 -9.76 -9.53 6.34
C ILE A 142 -10.06 -11.03 6.19
N GLU A 143 -9.53 -11.69 5.16
CA GLU A 143 -9.82 -13.11 4.86
C GLU A 143 -9.48 -14.06 6.02
N PRO A 144 -8.31 -14.00 6.69
CA PRO A 144 -8.02 -14.84 7.85
C PRO A 144 -8.97 -14.60 9.04
N ARG A 145 -9.70 -13.48 9.02
CA ARG A 145 -10.71 -13.16 10.02
C ARG A 145 -12.09 -13.63 9.60
N ALA A 146 -12.35 -13.84 8.31
CA ALA A 146 -13.64 -14.26 7.82
C ALA A 146 -13.94 -15.75 8.05
N GLU A 147 -12.94 -16.57 8.38
CA GLU A 147 -13.08 -18.01 8.70
C GLU A 147 -13.77 -18.25 10.06
N ARG A 148 -15.05 -17.89 10.18
CA ARG A 148 -15.82 -18.11 11.41
C ARG A 148 -17.34 -18.25 11.16
N PRO A 149 -18.11 -18.78 12.14
CA PRO A 149 -19.56 -18.95 11.99
C PRO A 149 -20.33 -17.64 11.87
N GLN A 150 -19.90 -16.59 12.58
CA GLN A 150 -20.56 -15.30 12.62
C GLN A 150 -20.02 -14.37 11.53
N ALA A 151 -20.91 -13.78 10.73
CA ALA A 151 -20.53 -12.79 9.75
C ALA A 151 -19.89 -11.57 10.43
N ILE A 152 -18.82 -11.05 9.82
CA ILE A 152 -18.14 -9.83 10.27
C ILE A 152 -18.49 -8.68 9.33
N THR A 153 -18.19 -7.45 9.75
CA THR A 153 -18.39 -6.26 8.92
C THR A 153 -17.05 -5.57 8.65
N LEU A 154 -16.92 -4.98 7.47
CA LEU A 154 -15.75 -4.20 7.08
C LEU A 154 -16.17 -2.80 6.61
N GLY A 155 -15.79 -1.79 7.38
CA GLY A 155 -15.89 -0.39 7.00
C GLY A 155 -14.72 0.04 6.11
N ALA A 156 -15.00 0.80 5.06
CA ALA A 156 -13.96 1.38 4.22
C ALA A 156 -14.43 2.69 3.57
N ASP A 157 -13.49 3.50 3.11
CA ASP A 157 -13.81 4.77 2.44
C ASP A 157 -14.36 4.56 1.01
N LYS A 158 -14.69 5.65 0.33
CA LYS A 158 -15.32 5.60 -1.01
C LYS A 158 -14.42 5.08 -2.13
N ALA A 159 -13.10 5.05 -1.96
CA ALA A 159 -12.19 4.50 -2.97
C ALA A 159 -12.31 2.97 -3.06
N TYR A 160 -12.89 2.33 -2.04
CA TYR A 160 -13.17 0.91 -2.00
C TYR A 160 -14.53 0.55 -2.63
N ASP A 161 -15.36 1.52 -3.03
CA ASP A 161 -16.67 1.27 -3.64
C ASP A 161 -16.52 0.80 -5.09
N ALA A 162 -16.11 -0.46 -5.22
CA ALA A 162 -15.96 -1.17 -6.48
C ALA A 162 -16.74 -2.50 -6.40
N GLU A 163 -17.47 -2.82 -7.47
CA GLU A 163 -18.38 -3.97 -7.53
C GLU A 163 -17.67 -5.29 -7.25
N ASP A 164 -16.47 -5.48 -7.80
CA ASP A 164 -15.64 -6.67 -7.61
C ASP A 164 -15.23 -6.86 -6.15
N PHE A 165 -14.80 -5.79 -5.48
CA PHE A 165 -14.43 -5.81 -4.06
C PHE A 165 -15.63 -6.10 -3.14
N VAL A 166 -16.77 -5.46 -3.38
CA VAL A 166 -18.01 -5.69 -2.62
C VAL A 166 -18.48 -7.14 -2.77
N ASN A 167 -18.40 -7.70 -3.97
CA ASN A 167 -18.77 -9.09 -4.23
C ASN A 167 -17.83 -10.09 -3.55
N GLU A 168 -16.52 -9.82 -3.55
CA GLU A 168 -15.54 -10.69 -2.88
C GLU A 168 -15.70 -10.67 -1.36
N LEU A 169 -15.97 -9.51 -0.76
CA LEU A 169 -16.28 -9.45 0.68
C LEU A 169 -17.50 -10.32 1.03
N ARG A 170 -18.55 -10.24 0.21
CA ARG A 170 -19.77 -11.04 0.41
C ARG A 170 -19.53 -12.53 0.24
N SER A 171 -18.67 -12.95 -0.69
CA SER A 171 -18.33 -14.37 -0.89
C SER A 171 -17.62 -14.95 0.34
N MET A 172 -16.86 -14.12 1.06
CA MET A 172 -16.22 -14.45 2.34
C MET A 172 -17.13 -14.29 3.56
N ARG A 173 -18.42 -14.00 3.40
CA ARG A 173 -19.36 -13.68 4.51
C ARG A 173 -18.94 -12.44 5.32
N VAL A 174 -18.27 -11.50 4.67
CA VAL A 174 -17.98 -10.16 5.21
C VAL A 174 -19.03 -9.20 4.68
N THR A 175 -19.73 -8.50 5.59
CA THR A 175 -20.71 -7.47 5.23
C THR A 175 -19.97 -6.15 4.97
N PRO A 176 -20.00 -5.61 3.74
CA PRO A 176 -19.32 -4.37 3.41
C PRO A 176 -20.12 -3.15 3.91
N HIS A 177 -19.44 -2.27 4.64
CA HIS A 177 -19.91 -0.92 5.00
C HIS A 177 -19.00 0.13 4.34
N VAL A 178 -19.06 0.18 3.01
CA VAL A 178 -18.24 1.07 2.19
C VAL A 178 -19.01 2.35 1.87
N ALA A 179 -18.36 3.50 2.01
CA ALA A 179 -18.97 4.77 1.63
C ALA A 179 -19.22 4.81 0.11
N GLN A 180 -20.45 5.12 -0.32
CA GLN A 180 -20.78 5.12 -1.75
C GLN A 180 -20.03 6.22 -2.52
N ASN A 181 -19.44 5.86 -3.66
CA ASN A 181 -18.85 6.81 -4.59
C ASN A 181 -19.92 7.43 -5.49
N LYS A 182 -20.30 8.68 -5.19
CA LYS A 182 -21.36 9.41 -5.92
C LYS A 182 -20.92 9.95 -7.30
N ALA A 183 -19.67 9.75 -7.72
CA ALA A 183 -19.16 10.21 -9.01
C ALA A 183 -19.60 9.28 -10.17
N HIS A 184 -20.89 9.20 -10.45
CA HIS A 184 -21.45 8.42 -11.56
C HIS A 184 -21.47 9.22 -12.89
N GLY A 185 -20.33 9.76 -13.34
CA GLY A 185 -20.37 10.66 -14.52
C GLY A 185 -19.08 10.97 -15.30
N GLY A 186 -17.96 10.27 -15.11
CA GLY A 186 -16.78 10.53 -15.94
C GLY A 186 -15.64 9.55 -15.70
N ASP A 187 -15.21 8.89 -16.76
CA ASP A 187 -14.08 7.97 -16.86
C ASP A 187 -14.15 6.71 -15.99
N ARG A 188 -15.02 5.80 -16.44
CA ARG A 188 -14.74 4.36 -16.39
C ARG A 188 -13.40 4.10 -17.08
N LEU A 189 -12.28 4.19 -16.37
CA LEU A 189 -11.13 3.35 -16.69
C LEU A 189 -11.54 1.93 -16.26
N MET A 190 -12.36 1.30 -17.10
CA MET A 190 -12.63 -0.12 -17.06
C MET A 190 -11.34 -0.85 -17.42
N ALA A 191 -10.43 -0.97 -16.45
CA ALA A 191 -9.51 -2.10 -16.44
C ALA A 191 -10.37 -3.32 -16.15
N LYS A 192 -10.88 -3.92 -17.22
CA LYS A 192 -11.63 -5.17 -17.19
C LYS A 192 -10.65 -6.27 -16.78
N VAL A 193 -10.44 -6.45 -15.47
CA VAL A 193 -9.83 -7.67 -14.97
C VAL A 193 -10.89 -8.75 -15.17
N ARG A 194 -10.59 -9.73 -16.03
CA ARG A 194 -11.38 -10.95 -16.10
C ARG A 194 -11.49 -11.48 -14.67
N ALA A 195 -12.70 -11.62 -14.16
CA ALA A 195 -12.96 -12.48 -13.03
C ALA A 195 -12.56 -13.91 -13.44
N THR A 196 -11.27 -14.21 -13.35
CA THR A 196 -10.83 -15.60 -13.19
C THR A 196 -11.39 -16.03 -11.85
N ALA A 197 -12.10 -17.16 -11.85
CA ALA A 197 -12.62 -17.85 -10.66
C ALA A 197 -11.46 -18.38 -9.79
N GLY A 198 -10.58 -17.49 -9.35
CA GLY A 198 -9.37 -17.77 -8.62
C GLY A 198 -9.08 -16.60 -7.68
N ARG A 199 -8.71 -16.96 -6.45
CA ARG A 199 -8.32 -16.06 -5.36
C ARG A 199 -7.40 -14.94 -5.87
N TRP A 200 -7.64 -13.70 -5.45
CA TRP A 200 -6.71 -12.60 -5.71
C TRP A 200 -5.30 -13.02 -5.29
N PRO A 201 -4.26 -12.77 -6.12
CA PRO A 201 -2.90 -13.06 -5.69
C PRO A 201 -2.62 -12.27 -4.41
N PRO A 202 -1.85 -12.83 -3.46
CA PRO A 202 -1.46 -12.09 -2.27
C PRO A 202 -0.84 -10.76 -2.70
N PRO A 203 -1.12 -9.66 -1.98
CA PRO A 203 -0.55 -8.37 -2.32
C PRO A 203 0.97 -8.52 -2.40
N ARG A 204 1.59 -7.84 -3.36
CA ARG A 204 3.05 -7.72 -3.38
C ARG A 204 3.48 -6.90 -2.17
N VAL A 205 3.73 -7.59 -1.06
CA VAL A 205 4.25 -7.00 0.16
C VAL A 205 5.69 -6.56 -0.11
N VAL A 206 5.97 -5.28 0.11
CA VAL A 206 7.31 -4.73 -0.10
C VAL A 206 8.00 -4.57 1.24
N LEU A 207 9.20 -5.14 1.36
CA LEU A 207 10.11 -4.82 2.44
C LEU A 207 10.87 -3.56 2.05
N ILE A 208 10.76 -2.48 2.83
CA ILE A 208 11.51 -1.24 2.57
C ILE A 208 13.00 -1.56 2.72
N PRO A 209 13.81 -1.51 1.65
CA PRO A 209 15.23 -1.74 1.77
C PRO A 209 15.87 -0.53 2.46
N THR A 210 16.36 -0.68 3.69
CA THR A 210 17.24 0.33 4.27
C THR A 210 18.67 0.09 3.84
N ARG A 211 19.31 1.11 3.26
CA ARG A 211 20.70 1.03 2.83
C ARG A 211 21.62 0.51 3.94
N ARG A 212 22.40 -0.53 3.61
CA ARG A 212 23.73 -0.73 4.19
C ARG A 212 24.64 0.41 3.71
N GLY A 213 25.24 1.13 4.65
CA GLY A 213 26.51 1.85 4.47
C GLY A 213 26.44 3.31 3.99
N ALA A 214 26.93 4.20 4.85
CA ALA A 214 28.05 5.14 4.63
C ALA A 214 27.77 6.55 5.19
N PHE A 215 28.04 6.73 6.48
CA PHE A 215 28.67 7.92 7.06
C PHE A 215 29.66 7.44 8.12
#